data_AF-A0A537CMZ0-F1
#
_entry.id   AF-A0A537CMZ0-F1
#
_cell.length_a   1.000
_cell.length_b   1.000
_cell.length_c   1.000
_cell.angle_alpha   90.00
_cell.angle_beta   90.00
_cell.angle_gamma   90.00
#
_symmetry.space_group_name_H-M   'P 1'
#
loop_
_entity.id
_entity.type
_entity.pdbx_description
1 polymer ?
#
loop_
_entity_poly.entity_id
_entity_poly.type
_entity_poly.pdbx_seq_one_letter_code
_entity_poly.pdbx_strand_id
1 'polypeptide(L)'
;QDGLDEFLALHRVEVVASLPCYSKENVDAQRGDGVFERSIDGLQRLNALGYGKPDTRLVLNLVYNPLGPYLPPSQDDLERDYRRILGERFGVVFNRLFTLANMPIQR
;
A
#
# COMPACT_ATOMS: atom_id res chain seq x y z
N GLN A 1 17.68 4.83 2.89
CA GLN A 1 17.44 5.35 4.25
C GLN A 1 17.56 4.15 5.15
N ASP A 2 18.71 4.02 5.78
CA ASP A 2 19.03 2.85 6.58
C ASP A 2 18.46 3.09 7.98
N GLY A 3 17.70 2.12 8.52
CA GLY A 3 17.17 2.18 9.89
C GLY A 3 15.78 2.81 10.06
N LEU A 4 15.14 3.33 9.00
CA LEU A 4 13.83 3.99 9.14
C LEU A 4 12.74 2.99 9.54
N ASP A 5 12.70 1.83 8.91
CA ASP A 5 11.71 0.78 9.14
C ASP A 5 11.82 0.21 10.56
N GLU A 6 13.03 -0.01 11.07
CA GLU A 6 13.25 -0.41 12.46
C GLU A 6 12.86 0.69 13.44
N PHE A 7 13.16 1.95 13.14
CA PHE A 7 12.73 3.09 13.96
C PHE A 7 11.20 3.16 14.06
N LEU A 8 10.50 3.07 12.93
CA LEU A 8 9.04 3.06 12.90
C LEU A 8 8.48 1.89 13.73
N ALA A 9 9.04 0.68 13.56
CA ALA A 9 8.64 -0.50 14.34
C ALA A 9 8.87 -0.33 15.84
N LEU A 10 10.03 0.20 16.25
CA LEU A 10 10.39 0.46 17.63
C LEU A 10 9.37 1.38 18.31
N HIS A 11 8.95 2.42 17.59
CA HIS A 11 7.97 3.39 18.08
C HIS A 11 6.51 3.00 17.81
N ARG A 12 6.27 1.83 17.19
CA ARG A 12 4.93 1.31 16.82
C ARG A 12 4.12 2.33 16.03
N VAL A 13 4.78 3.01 15.09
CA VAL A 13 4.12 3.96 14.22
C VAL A 13 3.15 3.22 13.31
N GLU A 14 1.92 3.72 13.17
CA GLU A 14 1.01 3.22 12.14
C GLU A 14 1.48 3.72 10.77
N VAL A 15 1.70 2.79 9.84
CA VAL A 15 2.16 3.11 8.49
C VAL A 15 0.99 3.06 7.52
N VAL A 16 0.79 4.14 6.77
CA VAL A 16 -0.18 4.22 5.68
C VAL A 16 0.59 4.49 4.39
N ALA A 17 0.69 3.48 3.51
CA ALA A 17 1.47 3.57 2.28
C ALA A 17 0.58 3.73 1.04
N SER A 18 0.91 4.69 0.18
CA SER A 18 0.23 4.87 -1.10
C SER A 18 0.68 3.82 -2.10
N LEU A 19 -0.24 2.94 -2.53
CA LEU A 19 -0.01 1.98 -3.61
C LEU A 19 -1.20 2.08 -4.59
N PRO A 20 -1.10 2.95 -5.62
CA PRO A 20 -2.26 3.35 -6.42
C PRO A 20 -2.91 2.20 -7.19
N CYS A 21 -2.16 1.15 -7.50
CA CYS A 21 -2.67 -0.09 -8.06
C CYS A 21 -1.77 -1.26 -7.63
N TYR A 22 -2.28 -2.49 -7.68
CA TYR A 22 -1.47 -3.71 -7.54
C TYR A 22 -0.75 -4.13 -8.83
N SER A 23 -0.90 -3.38 -9.93
CA SER A 23 -0.18 -3.62 -11.19
C SER A 23 0.97 -2.64 -11.37
N LYS A 24 2.08 -3.17 -11.89
CA LYS A 24 3.28 -2.38 -12.18
C LYS A 24 3.00 -1.26 -13.16
N GLU A 25 2.31 -1.58 -14.26
CA GLU A 25 2.07 -0.66 -15.37
C GLU A 25 1.35 0.60 -14.89
N ASN A 26 0.35 0.45 -14.01
CA ASN A 26 -0.40 1.59 -13.48
C ASN A 26 0.41 2.40 -12.48
N VAL A 27 1.16 1.72 -11.61
CA VAL A 27 1.98 2.40 -10.60
C VAL A 27 3.10 3.19 -11.26
N ASP A 28 3.80 2.58 -12.21
CA ASP A 28 4.89 3.23 -12.93
C ASP A 28 4.36 4.38 -13.81
N ALA A 29 3.21 4.21 -14.47
CA ALA A 29 2.58 5.30 -15.22
C ALA A 29 2.19 6.52 -14.35
N GLN A 30 1.80 6.30 -13.08
CA GLN A 30 1.39 7.38 -12.18
C GLN A 30 2.54 7.97 -11.35
N ARG A 31 3.53 7.15 -10.98
CA ARG A 31 4.54 7.50 -9.98
C ARG A 31 5.98 7.48 -10.52
N GLY A 32 6.19 6.96 -11.72
CA GLY A 32 7.49 6.85 -12.39
C GLY A 32 8.02 5.43 -12.43
N ASP A 33 8.89 5.16 -13.40
CA ASP A 33 9.43 3.82 -13.67
C ASP A 33 10.15 3.22 -12.45
N GLY A 34 9.85 1.94 -12.17
CA GLY A 34 10.48 1.18 -11.08
C GLY A 34 9.98 1.54 -9.67
N VAL A 35 8.96 2.39 -9.56
CA VAL A 35 8.35 2.73 -8.26
C VAL A 35 7.55 1.55 -7.73
N PHE A 36 6.94 0.74 -8.60
CA PHE A 36 6.23 -0.45 -8.17
C PHE A 36 7.15 -1.40 -7.40
N GLU A 37 8.28 -1.80 -7.98
CA GLU A 37 9.25 -2.71 -7.34
C GLU A 37 9.73 -2.17 -6.01
N ARG A 38 10.14 -0.89 -5.98
CA ARG A 38 10.59 -0.24 -4.74
C ARG A 38 9.53 -0.19 -3.66
N SER A 39 8.25 -0.07 -4.06
CA SER A 39 7.12 -0.10 -3.13
C SER A 39 6.93 -1.51 -2.57
N ILE A 40 6.98 -2.55 -3.41
CA ILE A 40 6.90 -3.95 -2.97
C ILE A 40 8.05 -4.28 -2.01
N ASP A 41 9.28 -3.92 -2.36
CA ASP A 41 10.46 -4.14 -1.50
C ASP A 41 10.29 -3.48 -0.12
N GLY A 42 9.79 -2.24 -0.09
CA GLY A 42 9.50 -1.52 1.15
C GLY A 42 8.41 -2.20 1.99
N LEU A 43 7.34 -2.68 1.37
CA LEU A 43 6.27 -3.40 2.05
C LEU A 43 6.75 -4.74 2.62
N GLN A 44 7.58 -5.47 1.89
CA GLN A 44 8.18 -6.72 2.35
C GLN A 44 9.08 -6.50 3.57
N ARG A 45 9.90 -5.44 3.57
CA ARG A 45 10.72 -5.06 4.73
C ARG A 45 9.87 -4.76 5.96
N LEU A 46 8.79 -4.00 5.80
CA LEU A 46 7.85 -3.74 6.90
C LEU A 46 7.19 -5.05 7.39
N ASN A 47 6.75 -5.93 6.50
CA ASN A 47 6.20 -7.23 6.88
C ASN A 47 7.21 -8.13 7.61
N ALA A 48 8.49 -8.05 7.26
CA ALA A 48 9.57 -8.76 7.95
C ALA A 48 9.69 -8.30 9.42
N LEU A 49 9.52 -7.00 9.68
CA LEU A 49 9.48 -6.43 11.02
C LEU A 49 8.18 -6.69 11.78
N GLY A 50 7.16 -7.19 11.09
CA GLY A 50 5.90 -7.63 11.69
C GLY A 50 4.69 -6.79 11.32
N TYR A 51 4.84 -5.70 10.56
CA TYR A 51 3.71 -4.91 10.11
C TYR A 51 2.67 -5.73 9.35
N GLY A 52 1.39 -5.44 9.53
CA GLY A 52 0.30 -6.13 8.82
C GLY A 52 -0.12 -7.47 9.42
N LYS A 53 0.62 -8.00 10.40
CA LYS A 53 0.35 -9.30 11.02
C LYS A 53 -0.55 -9.16 12.26
N PRO A 54 -1.48 -10.11 12.50
CA PRO A 54 -2.48 -10.00 13.57
C PRO A 54 -1.92 -9.93 15.00
N ASP A 55 -0.67 -10.35 15.23
CA ASP A 55 -0.10 -10.51 16.58
C ASP A 55 1.01 -9.50 16.96
N THR A 56 1.35 -8.57 16.07
CA THR A 56 2.54 -7.71 16.24
C THR A 56 2.22 -6.30 16.75
N ARG A 57 0.93 -5.93 16.75
CA ARG A 57 0.43 -4.54 16.97
C ARG A 57 1.01 -3.50 16.01
N LEU A 58 1.73 -3.92 14.98
CA LEU A 58 2.30 -3.03 13.97
C LEU A 58 1.34 -2.93 12.79
N VAL A 59 0.74 -1.76 12.62
CA VAL A 59 -0.33 -1.53 11.65
C VAL A 59 0.25 -1.01 10.33
N LEU A 60 -0.04 -1.71 9.24
CA LEU A 60 0.26 -1.30 7.88
C LEU A 60 -1.02 -1.26 7.07
N ASN A 61 -1.40 -0.07 6.63
CA ASN A 61 -2.53 0.16 5.74
C ASN A 61 -2.03 0.60 4.37
N LEU A 62 -2.81 0.30 3.34
CA LEU A 62 -2.56 0.72 1.98
C LEU A 62 -3.60 1.73 1.52
N VAL A 63 -3.22 2.56 0.55
CA VAL A 63 -4.13 3.51 -0.09
C VAL A 63 -4.17 3.23 -1.59
N TYR A 64 -5.37 2.91 -2.09
CA TYR A 64 -5.70 2.97 -3.50
C TYR A 64 -5.98 4.42 -3.89
N ASN A 65 -5.28 4.91 -4.91
CA ASN A 65 -5.41 6.26 -5.41
C ASN A 65 -5.57 6.21 -6.93
N PRO A 66 -6.80 6.35 -7.46
CA PRO A 66 -7.06 6.18 -8.88
C PRO A 66 -6.30 7.19 -9.73
N LEU A 67 -5.90 6.76 -10.92
CA LEU A 67 -5.34 7.67 -11.93
C LEU A 67 -6.48 8.49 -12.55
N GLY A 68 -6.50 9.80 -12.30
CA GLY A 68 -7.49 10.71 -12.86
C GLY A 68 -8.76 10.88 -12.00
N PRO A 69 -9.77 11.61 -12.51
CA PRO A 69 -10.94 12.05 -11.74
C PRO A 69 -12.07 11.01 -11.74
N TYR A 70 -11.75 9.76 -11.43
CA TYR A 70 -12.72 8.67 -11.40
C TYR A 70 -13.05 8.28 -9.95
N LEU A 71 -14.29 7.85 -9.73
CA LEU A 71 -14.66 7.24 -8.47
C LEU A 71 -13.98 5.87 -8.36
N PRO A 72 -13.43 5.53 -7.19
CA PRO A 72 -12.88 4.20 -6.97
C PRO A 72 -14.00 3.15 -7.02
N PRO A 73 -13.69 1.90 -7.42
CA PRO A 73 -14.53 0.76 -7.12
C PRO A 73 -14.80 0.61 -5.61
N SER A 74 -15.66 -0.34 -5.26
CA SER A 74 -15.92 -0.70 -3.86
C SER A 74 -14.62 -0.99 -3.11
N GLN A 75 -14.44 -0.35 -1.95
CA GLN A 75 -13.25 -0.53 -1.12
C GLN A 75 -13.09 -1.99 -0.67
N ASP A 76 -14.18 -2.68 -0.34
CA ASP A 76 -14.13 -4.07 0.12
C ASP A 76 -13.70 -5.02 -1.01
N ASP A 77 -14.17 -4.76 -2.23
CA ASP A 77 -13.78 -5.54 -3.40
C ASP A 77 -12.31 -5.31 -3.75
N LEU A 78 -11.86 -4.05 -3.74
CA LEU A 78 -10.46 -3.72 -3.94
C LEU A 78 -9.58 -4.29 -2.83
N GLU A 79 -9.99 -4.23 -1.56
CA GLU A 79 -9.22 -4.77 -0.45
C GLU A 79 -9.01 -6.27 -0.63
N ARG A 80 -10.06 -7.00 -1.03
CA ARG A 80 -9.99 -8.44 -1.32
C ARG A 80 -9.02 -8.74 -2.46
N ASP A 81 -9.09 -7.99 -3.55
CA ASP A 81 -8.20 -8.18 -4.70
C ASP A 81 -6.75 -7.84 -4.36
N TYR A 82 -6.50 -6.75 -3.62
CA TYR A 82 -5.18 -6.38 -3.11
C TYR A 82 -4.62 -7.49 -2.22
N ARG A 83 -5.39 -8.00 -1.24
CA ARG A 83 -4.94 -9.09 -0.36
C ARG A 83 -4.55 -10.32 -1.16
N ARG A 84 -5.39 -10.73 -2.11
CA ARG A 84 -5.16 -11.90 -2.94
C ARG A 84 -3.89 -11.73 -3.79
N ILE A 85 -3.83 -10.66 -4.58
CA ILE A 85 -2.75 -10.46 -5.56
C ILE A 85 -1.42 -10.19 -4.85
N LEU A 86 -1.40 -9.30 -3.85
CA LEU A 86 -0.16 -8.97 -3.13
C LEU A 86 0.34 -10.14 -2.28
N GLY A 87 -0.58 -10.90 -1.67
CA GLY A 87 -0.25 -12.12 -0.96
C GLY A 87 0.30 -13.21 -1.88
N GLU A 88 -0.41 -13.53 -2.97
CA GLU A 88 -0.03 -14.60 -3.89
C GLU A 88 1.27 -14.31 -4.66
N ARG A 89 1.45 -13.07 -5.12
CA ARG A 89 2.57 -12.73 -6.01
C ARG A 89 3.81 -12.23 -5.29
N PHE A 90 3.64 -11.57 -4.14
CA PHE A 90 4.73 -10.87 -3.45
C PHE A 90 4.86 -11.22 -1.97
N GLY A 91 3.96 -12.06 -1.42
CA GLY A 91 3.96 -12.40 0.00
C GLY A 91 3.66 -11.22 0.93
N VAL A 92 3.03 -10.17 0.41
CA VAL A 92 2.74 -8.94 1.17
C VAL A 92 1.40 -9.03 1.88
N VAL A 93 1.37 -8.66 3.16
CA VAL A 93 0.17 -8.60 4.00
C VAL A 93 -0.02 -7.20 4.58
N PHE A 94 -1.27 -6.81 4.85
CA PHE A 94 -1.62 -5.49 5.38
C PHE A 94 -2.94 -5.54 6.17
N ASN A 95 -3.23 -4.50 6.95
CA ASN A 95 -4.39 -4.43 7.83
C ASN A 95 -5.65 -3.94 7.12
N ARG A 96 -5.61 -2.81 6.40
CA ARG A 96 -6.73 -2.24 5.64
C ARG A 96 -6.30 -1.59 4.33
N LEU A 97 -7.21 -1.53 3.38
CA LEU A 97 -7.09 -0.71 2.18
C LEU A 97 -8.05 0.49 2.29
N PHE A 98 -7.55 1.69 2.07
CA PHE A 98 -8.36 2.89 1.94
C PHE A 98 -8.43 3.32 0.47
N THR A 99 -9.62 3.68 0.02
CA THR A 99 -9.82 4.22 -1.33
C THR A 99 -9.93 5.74 -1.29
N LEU A 100 -9.13 6.43 -2.10
CA LEU A 100 -9.26 7.87 -2.30
C LEU A 100 -10.14 8.15 -3.51
N ALA A 101 -11.09 9.07 -3.37
CA ALA A 101 -11.85 9.64 -4.47
C ALA A 101 -11.26 11.00 -4.84
N ASN A 102 -10.60 11.07 -6.00
CA ASN A 102 -10.10 12.34 -6.52
C ASN A 102 -11.27 13.10 -7.16
N MET A 103 -11.94 13.98 -6.40
CA MET A 103 -12.91 14.92 -6.96
C MET A 103 -12.17 16.19 -7.41
N PRO A 104 -12.05 16.49 -8.72
CA PRO A 104 -11.51 17.75 -9.17
C PRO A 104 -12.51 18.87 -8.83
N ILE A 105 -12.29 19.54 -7.70
CA ILE A 105 -12.94 20.82 -7.44
C ILE A 105 -12.13 21.86 -8.21
N GLN A 106 -12.62 22.27 -9.38
CA GLN A 106 -12.17 23.52 -9.99
C GLN A 106 -12.53 24.65 -9.01
N ARG A 107 -11.52 25.29 -8.42
CA ARG A 107 -11.70 26.51 -7.64
C ARG A 107 -11.60 27.72 -8.54
#